data_AF-A0A4U1C595-F1
#
_entry.id   AF-A0A4U1C595-F1
#
_cell.length_a   1.000
_cell.length_b   1.000
_cell.length_c   1.000
_cell.angle_alpha   90.00
_cell.angle_beta   90.00
_cell.angle_gamma   90.00
#
_symmetry.space_group_name_H-M   'P 1'
#
loop_
_entity.id
_entity.type
_entity.pdbx_description
1 polymer ?
#
loop_
_entity_poly.entity_id
_entity_poly.type
_entity_poly.pdbx_seq_one_letter_code
_entity_poly.pdbx_strand_id
1 'polypeptide(L)'
;MTKIFTIFFGLLFCSAVSFGQEPIDVTDQTIKLRGGNEEELYFGFATGDKIIFNFQEMDDKELKEIEIIEYPSNSKFSDYKTKKVENKSILVTKQGVYTFRFKNSALGGRICKIKIQRIPASNETKNFNSTVTWETKQETTYNTYTKDVVVGYDTTYVQKSIKKLVKTELSEEMIIDKTERVHSINNLDYKNFKTVRVTLPQNEISTYKTKKIVSWLYWIGVGKEASAAWAKNVNTVKNIASDAATIFGGGPLAVLAIGTISSLAMPTMGEDVGYWFITDDNNAQLFMGRQSFMQFDKGKGIAAYGKNSDRTQGIFHIGLSNDNQFQSIDANIKISVIWETNIYENQLYTDTIITPRYERKTFSDPIIKTFKVPVTGQY
;
A
#
# COMPACT_ATOMS: atom_id res chain seq x y z
N MET A 1 -90.16 -59.97 68.45
CA MET A 1 -89.58 -60.97 69.38
C MET A 1 -88.29 -61.51 68.78
N THR A 2 -87.16 -61.14 69.40
CA THR A 2 -86.05 -62.02 69.82
C THR A 2 -85.42 -63.06 68.86
N LYS A 3 -84.14 -62.82 68.53
CA LYS A 3 -82.92 -63.65 68.76
C LYS A 3 -82.02 -63.95 67.54
N ILE A 4 -80.88 -63.26 67.52
CA ILE A 4 -79.47 -63.73 67.53
C ILE A 4 -79.11 -64.95 66.66
N PHE A 5 -78.15 -64.76 65.74
CA PHE A 5 -77.07 -65.74 65.51
C PHE A 5 -75.76 -65.04 65.11
N THR A 6 -74.73 -65.32 65.89
CA THR A 6 -73.34 -64.83 65.86
C THR A 6 -72.56 -65.50 64.72
N ILE A 7 -71.78 -64.74 63.93
CA ILE A 7 -70.70 -65.30 63.09
C ILE A 7 -69.41 -64.51 63.30
N PHE A 8 -68.46 -65.23 63.90
CA PHE A 8 -67.03 -64.95 64.04
C PHE A 8 -66.39 -65.07 62.65
N PHE A 9 -65.78 -64.01 62.09
CA PHE A 9 -64.96 -64.11 60.87
C PHE A 9 -63.52 -63.76 61.21
N GLY A 10 -62.68 -64.80 61.18
CA GLY A 10 -61.28 -64.77 61.58
C GLY A 10 -60.40 -63.96 60.63
N LEU A 11 -59.40 -63.32 61.23
CA LEU A 11 -58.19 -62.83 60.58
C LEU A 11 -57.54 -63.96 59.78
N LEU A 12 -57.45 -63.81 58.46
CA LEU A 12 -56.50 -64.53 57.62
C LEU A 12 -55.34 -63.58 57.30
N PHE A 13 -54.26 -63.73 58.06
CA PHE A 13 -52.94 -63.20 57.73
C PHE A 13 -52.45 -63.89 56.45
N CYS A 14 -52.70 -63.29 55.28
CA CYS A 14 -51.90 -63.58 54.10
C CYS A 14 -50.59 -62.78 54.22
N SER A 15 -49.61 -63.33 54.92
CA SER A 15 -48.22 -62.97 54.71
C SER A 15 -47.82 -63.42 53.30
N ALA A 16 -48.10 -62.57 52.32
CA ALA A 16 -47.48 -62.67 51.01
C ALA A 16 -45.98 -62.55 51.22
N VAL A 17 -45.29 -63.68 51.12
CA VAL A 17 -43.83 -63.73 51.04
C VAL A 17 -43.48 -62.99 49.75
N SER A 18 -43.15 -61.71 49.87
CA SER A 18 -42.66 -60.91 48.76
C SER A 18 -41.27 -61.46 48.44
N PHE A 19 -41.18 -62.32 47.42
CA PHE A 19 -39.90 -62.71 46.86
C PHE A 19 -39.26 -61.45 46.28
N GLY A 20 -38.34 -60.86 47.04
CA GLY A 20 -37.48 -59.82 46.51
C GLY A 20 -36.79 -60.36 45.27
N GLN A 21 -36.77 -59.57 44.19
CA GLN A 21 -36.08 -59.98 42.97
C GLN A 21 -34.60 -60.20 43.26
N GLU A 22 -34.03 -61.25 42.68
CA GLU A 22 -32.62 -61.58 42.88
C GLU A 22 -31.71 -60.53 42.21
N PRO A 23 -30.59 -60.16 42.84
CA PRO A 23 -29.58 -59.30 42.22
C PRO A 23 -28.99 -59.94 40.96
N ILE A 24 -28.89 -59.17 39.88
CA ILE A 24 -28.24 -59.56 38.62
C ILE A 24 -26.88 -58.85 38.55
N ASP A 25 -25.81 -59.61 38.31
CA ASP A 25 -24.46 -59.06 38.14
C ASP A 25 -24.38 -58.25 36.83
N VAL A 26 -24.04 -56.97 36.96
CA VAL A 26 -23.72 -56.09 35.81
C VAL A 26 -22.23 -56.18 35.49
N THR A 27 -21.39 -56.19 36.53
CA THR A 27 -19.96 -56.49 36.41
C THR A 27 -19.41 -56.98 37.75
N ASP A 28 -18.45 -57.90 37.69
CA ASP A 28 -17.61 -58.33 38.81
C ASP A 28 -16.19 -58.41 38.26
N GLN A 29 -15.38 -57.38 38.55
CA GLN A 29 -14.07 -57.22 37.96
C GLN A 29 -13.05 -56.67 38.95
N THR A 30 -11.79 -56.98 38.70
CA THR A 30 -10.65 -56.41 39.44
C THR A 30 -9.88 -55.50 38.50
N ILE A 31 -9.78 -54.22 38.85
CA ILE A 31 -9.04 -53.22 38.07
C ILE A 31 -7.78 -52.77 38.82
N LYS A 32 -6.72 -52.45 38.07
CA LYS A 32 -5.51 -51.85 38.62
C LYS A 32 -5.47 -50.36 38.28
N LEU A 33 -5.79 -49.52 39.26
CA LEU A 33 -5.72 -48.07 39.17
C LEU A 33 -4.28 -47.60 39.40
N ARG A 34 -3.67 -46.99 38.38
CA ARG A 34 -2.32 -46.42 38.50
C ARG A 34 -2.33 -45.18 39.41
N GLY A 35 -1.15 -44.80 39.91
CA GLY A 35 -1.01 -43.58 40.70
C GLY A 35 -1.35 -42.33 39.89
N GLY A 36 -2.04 -41.37 40.50
CA GLY A 36 -2.49 -40.13 39.85
C GLY A 36 -3.53 -40.28 38.74
N ASN A 37 -4.12 -41.47 38.56
CA ASN A 37 -5.06 -41.75 37.48
C ASN A 37 -6.50 -41.86 37.98
N GLU A 38 -7.42 -41.81 37.02
CA GLU A 38 -8.85 -42.01 37.18
C GLU A 38 -9.31 -43.06 36.16
N GLU A 39 -10.24 -43.93 36.56
CA GLU A 39 -10.93 -44.86 35.65
C GLU A 39 -12.42 -44.65 35.78
N GLU A 40 -13.11 -44.75 34.65
CA GLU A 40 -14.56 -44.61 34.57
C GLU A 40 -15.16 -45.84 33.91
N LEU A 41 -16.19 -46.39 34.54
CA LEU A 41 -17.00 -47.46 33.98
C LEU A 41 -18.40 -46.94 33.69
N TYR A 42 -18.94 -47.30 32.54
CA TYR A 42 -20.24 -46.83 32.06
C TYR A 42 -21.21 -48.00 31.94
N PHE A 43 -22.35 -47.90 32.63
CA PHE A 43 -23.40 -48.91 32.55
C PHE A 43 -24.78 -48.27 32.46
N GLY A 44 -25.64 -48.87 31.65
CA GLY A 44 -27.06 -48.50 31.56
C GLY A 44 -27.89 -49.17 32.66
N PHE A 45 -28.89 -48.44 33.17
CA PHE A 45 -29.90 -49.00 34.07
C PHE A 45 -31.30 -48.52 33.68
N ALA A 46 -32.33 -49.35 33.94
CA ALA A 46 -33.72 -49.02 33.67
C ALA A 46 -34.34 -48.26 34.85
N THR A 47 -35.38 -47.50 34.57
CA THR A 47 -36.16 -46.79 35.61
C THR A 47 -36.67 -47.77 36.66
N GLY A 48 -36.49 -47.42 37.94
CA GLY A 48 -36.96 -48.15 39.10
C GLY A 48 -35.98 -49.21 39.63
N ASP A 49 -34.93 -49.55 38.87
CA ASP A 49 -33.95 -50.53 39.33
C ASP A 49 -33.17 -50.00 40.55
N LYS A 50 -32.64 -50.92 41.36
CA LYS A 50 -31.68 -50.57 42.41
C LYS A 50 -30.29 -51.02 42.00
N ILE A 51 -29.36 -50.09 41.88
CA ILE A 51 -27.94 -50.38 41.73
C ILE A 51 -27.42 -50.78 43.10
N ILE A 52 -26.80 -51.96 43.19
CA ILE A 52 -26.06 -52.40 44.37
C ILE A 52 -24.57 -52.33 44.03
N PHE A 53 -23.89 -51.39 44.68
CA PHE A 53 -22.48 -51.14 44.46
C PHE A 53 -21.65 -51.67 45.62
N ASN A 54 -20.63 -52.45 45.27
CA ASN A 54 -19.62 -52.95 46.19
C ASN A 54 -18.23 -52.62 45.65
N PHE A 55 -17.36 -52.18 46.56
CA PHE A 55 -15.98 -51.85 46.30
C PHE A 55 -15.10 -52.36 47.43
N GLN A 56 -13.93 -52.89 47.08
CA GLN A 56 -12.88 -53.24 48.04
C GLN A 56 -11.51 -52.99 47.41
N GLU A 57 -10.65 -52.26 48.11
CA GLU A 57 -9.23 -52.20 47.80
C GLU A 57 -8.51 -53.39 48.43
N MET A 58 -7.69 -54.10 47.65
CA MET A 58 -7.16 -55.41 48.04
C MET A 58 -5.94 -55.37 48.98
N ASP A 59 -5.23 -54.24 49.05
CA ASP A 59 -4.05 -54.02 49.90
C ASP A 59 -4.38 -53.20 51.17
N ASP A 60 -5.67 -53.03 51.49
CA ASP A 60 -6.17 -52.18 52.58
C ASP A 60 -5.66 -50.72 52.50
N LYS A 61 -5.48 -50.20 51.28
CA LYS A 61 -5.13 -48.80 51.03
C LYS A 61 -6.37 -47.98 50.70
N GLU A 62 -6.34 -46.69 51.01
CA GLU A 62 -7.43 -45.78 50.66
C GLU A 62 -7.38 -45.42 49.16
N LEU A 63 -8.54 -45.47 48.51
CA LEU A 63 -8.80 -44.83 47.23
C LEU A 63 -9.28 -43.39 47.50
N LYS A 64 -8.79 -42.42 46.71
CA LYS A 64 -9.03 -40.99 46.99
C LYS A 64 -10.52 -40.65 46.93
N GLU A 65 -11.19 -41.11 45.88
CA GLU A 65 -12.60 -40.81 45.64
C GLU A 65 -13.23 -41.91 44.80
N ILE A 66 -14.46 -42.26 45.15
CA ILE A 66 -15.38 -43.03 44.33
C ILE A 66 -16.61 -42.17 44.12
N GLU A 67 -17.05 -42.04 42.87
CA GLU A 67 -18.25 -41.29 42.53
C GLU A 67 -19.13 -42.09 41.57
N ILE A 68 -20.44 -42.09 41.82
CA ILE A 68 -21.45 -42.67 40.92
C ILE A 68 -22.32 -41.53 40.42
N ILE A 69 -22.28 -41.29 39.11
CA ILE A 69 -22.89 -40.13 38.45
C ILE A 69 -23.95 -40.62 37.48
N GLU A 70 -25.18 -40.13 37.59
CA GLU A 70 -26.15 -40.20 36.48
C GLU A 70 -25.68 -39.22 35.39
N TYR A 71 -25.25 -39.76 34.24
CA TYR A 71 -24.63 -39.00 33.17
C TYR A 71 -25.55 -37.87 32.67
N PRO A 72 -25.04 -36.65 32.41
CA PRO A 72 -23.62 -36.30 32.35
C PRO A 72 -22.98 -35.85 33.68
N SER A 73 -23.75 -35.41 34.68
CA SER A 73 -23.17 -34.66 35.80
C SER A 73 -23.92 -34.75 37.12
N ASN A 74 -24.91 -35.63 37.24
CA ASN A 74 -25.74 -35.71 38.44
C ASN A 74 -25.20 -36.76 39.43
N SER A 75 -24.36 -36.32 40.38
CA SER A 75 -23.77 -37.19 41.40
C SER A 75 -24.83 -37.83 42.31
N LYS A 76 -24.85 -39.16 42.39
CA LYS A 76 -25.79 -39.95 43.20
C LYS A 76 -25.17 -40.53 44.46
N PHE A 77 -23.86 -40.71 44.42
CA PHE A 77 -23.07 -41.19 45.54
C PHE A 77 -21.63 -40.73 45.34
N SER A 78 -21.01 -40.28 46.42
CA SER A 78 -19.58 -40.03 46.48
C SER A 78 -19.06 -40.47 47.84
N ASP A 79 -17.87 -41.04 47.85
CA ASP A 79 -17.15 -41.39 49.07
C ASP A 79 -15.66 -41.06 48.89
N TYR A 80 -15.04 -40.59 49.97
CA TYR A 80 -13.70 -40.02 49.94
C TYR A 80 -12.78 -40.76 50.90
N LYS A 81 -11.55 -41.04 50.45
CA LYS A 81 -10.55 -41.79 51.22
C LYS A 81 -11.11 -43.12 51.76
N THR A 82 -11.78 -43.86 50.89
CA THR A 82 -12.45 -45.10 51.25
C THR A 82 -11.65 -46.32 50.83
N LYS A 83 -11.66 -47.36 51.67
CA LYS A 83 -11.05 -48.66 51.36
C LYS A 83 -12.08 -49.70 50.92
N LYS A 84 -13.34 -49.49 51.30
CA LYS A 84 -14.44 -50.44 51.10
C LYS A 84 -15.78 -49.73 51.07
N VAL A 85 -16.65 -50.14 50.15
CA VAL A 85 -18.07 -49.79 50.15
C VAL A 85 -18.86 -51.08 50.06
N GLU A 86 -19.79 -51.31 50.98
CA GLU A 86 -20.60 -52.53 51.03
C GLU A 86 -22.07 -52.21 50.77
N ASN A 87 -22.66 -52.95 49.83
CA ASN A 87 -24.09 -52.95 49.53
C ASN A 87 -24.72 -51.57 49.39
N LYS A 88 -23.98 -50.61 48.78
CA LYS A 88 -24.51 -49.28 48.56
C LYS A 88 -25.63 -49.37 47.53
N SER A 89 -26.87 -49.17 47.99
CA SER A 89 -28.05 -49.15 47.13
C SER A 89 -28.32 -47.74 46.59
N ILE A 90 -28.51 -47.62 45.27
CA ILE A 90 -28.93 -46.37 44.60
C ILE A 90 -30.17 -46.67 43.77
N LEU A 91 -31.25 -45.92 43.98
CA LEU A 91 -32.47 -46.03 43.19
C LEU A 91 -32.31 -45.29 41.86
N VAL A 92 -32.60 -45.97 40.76
CA VAL A 92 -32.58 -45.41 39.40
C VAL A 92 -33.90 -44.71 39.15
N THR A 93 -33.94 -43.39 39.30
CA THR A 93 -35.19 -42.62 39.14
C THR A 93 -35.62 -42.46 37.68
N LYS A 94 -34.68 -42.59 36.75
CA LYS A 94 -34.89 -42.51 35.30
C LYS A 94 -33.90 -43.44 34.61
N GLN A 95 -34.33 -44.09 33.54
CA GLN A 95 -33.45 -44.85 32.66
C GLN A 95 -32.34 -43.94 32.14
N GLY A 96 -31.10 -44.40 32.25
CA GLY A 96 -29.94 -43.61 31.85
C GLY A 96 -28.63 -44.35 32.03
N VAL A 97 -27.55 -43.72 31.58
CA VAL A 97 -26.19 -44.21 31.79
C VAL A 97 -25.67 -43.67 33.11
N TYR A 98 -25.07 -44.55 33.90
CA TYR A 98 -24.39 -44.21 35.14
C TYR A 98 -22.89 -44.40 34.95
N THR A 99 -22.12 -43.41 35.40
CA THR A 99 -20.66 -43.42 35.38
C THR A 99 -20.16 -43.74 36.77
N PHE A 100 -19.36 -44.81 36.90
CA PHE A 100 -18.67 -45.19 38.13
C PHE A 100 -17.23 -44.74 38.00
N ARG A 101 -16.91 -43.64 38.67
CA ARG A 101 -15.61 -42.99 38.63
C ARG A 101 -14.79 -43.41 39.84
N PHE A 102 -13.55 -43.81 39.60
CA PHE A 102 -12.61 -44.23 40.62
C PHE A 102 -11.33 -43.42 40.48
N LYS A 103 -11.00 -42.63 41.49
CA LYS A 103 -9.85 -41.72 41.43
C LYS A 103 -8.78 -42.12 42.43
N ASN A 104 -7.56 -42.25 41.95
CA ASN A 104 -6.39 -42.51 42.76
C ASN A 104 -5.42 -41.32 42.69
N SER A 105 -5.38 -40.48 43.72
CA SER A 105 -4.42 -39.37 43.79
C SER A 105 -3.08 -39.74 44.44
N ALA A 106 -2.88 -40.99 44.88
CA ALA A 106 -1.62 -41.43 45.46
C ALA A 106 -0.60 -41.78 44.37
N LEU A 107 0.69 -41.80 44.72
CA LEU A 107 1.76 -42.21 43.80
C LEU A 107 1.75 -43.72 43.52
N GLY A 108 1.41 -44.54 44.52
CA GLY A 108 1.28 -45.98 44.38
C GLY A 108 -0.05 -46.38 43.73
N GLY A 109 -0.06 -47.49 42.99
CA GLY A 109 -1.28 -48.08 42.43
C GLY A 109 -2.25 -48.62 43.50
N ARG A 110 -3.48 -48.90 43.08
CA ARG A 110 -4.53 -49.57 43.85
C ARG A 110 -5.08 -50.74 43.05
N ILE A 111 -5.31 -51.87 43.71
CA ILE A 111 -5.99 -53.02 43.10
C ILE A 111 -7.39 -53.04 43.68
N CYS A 112 -8.37 -52.75 42.85
CA CYS A 112 -9.74 -52.52 43.28
C CYS A 112 -10.63 -53.64 42.73
N LYS A 113 -11.26 -54.39 43.64
CA LYS A 113 -12.34 -55.29 43.29
C LYS A 113 -13.65 -54.51 43.29
N ILE A 114 -14.33 -54.53 42.15
CA ILE A 114 -15.57 -53.80 41.91
C ILE A 114 -16.63 -54.82 41.55
N LYS A 115 -17.76 -54.75 42.26
CA LYS A 115 -18.95 -55.51 41.92
C LYS A 115 -20.13 -54.57 41.84
N ILE A 116 -20.75 -54.50 40.67
CA ILE A 116 -21.96 -53.72 40.42
C ILE A 116 -23.05 -54.71 40.05
N GLN A 117 -24.17 -54.62 40.76
CA GLN A 117 -25.35 -55.44 40.52
C GLN A 117 -26.55 -54.53 40.34
N ARG A 118 -27.59 -55.06 39.69
CA ARG A 118 -28.91 -54.44 39.61
C ARG A 118 -29.93 -55.36 40.29
N ILE A 119 -30.83 -54.80 41.07
CA ILE A 119 -32.09 -55.47 41.44
C ILE A 119 -33.14 -54.83 40.53
N PRO A 120 -33.73 -55.59 39.59
CA PRO A 120 -34.69 -55.01 38.67
C PRO A 120 -35.94 -54.50 39.41
N ALA A 121 -36.57 -53.45 38.88
CA ALA A 121 -37.81 -52.92 39.42
C ALA A 121 -38.98 -53.90 39.25
N SER A 122 -38.96 -54.66 38.16
CA SER A 122 -40.05 -55.50 37.69
C SER A 122 -39.55 -56.63 36.80
N ASN A 123 -40.40 -57.62 36.49
CA ASN A 123 -40.02 -58.72 35.61
C ASN A 123 -39.71 -58.24 34.18
N GLU A 124 -40.31 -57.13 33.74
CA GLU A 124 -40.07 -56.56 32.41
C GLU A 124 -38.63 -56.04 32.25
N THR A 125 -38.01 -55.52 33.31
CA THR A 125 -36.63 -55.02 33.27
C THR A 125 -35.59 -56.07 33.64
N LYS A 126 -35.99 -57.32 33.88
CA LYS A 126 -35.07 -58.41 34.27
C LYS A 126 -33.93 -58.62 33.26
N ASN A 127 -34.25 -58.53 31.96
CA ASN A 127 -33.28 -58.73 30.87
C ASN A 127 -32.77 -57.41 30.27
N PHE A 128 -32.80 -56.30 31.02
CA PHE A 128 -32.30 -55.01 30.54
C PHE A 128 -30.80 -55.10 30.19
N ASN A 129 -30.44 -54.62 29.00
CA ASN A 129 -29.04 -54.60 28.56
C ASN A 129 -28.30 -53.41 29.18
N SER A 130 -27.43 -53.69 30.15
CA SER A 130 -26.61 -52.67 30.82
C SER A 130 -25.39 -52.19 30.01
N THR A 131 -25.18 -52.68 28.80
CA THR A 131 -24.11 -52.21 27.90
C THR A 131 -24.36 -50.76 27.46
N VAL A 132 -23.29 -49.99 27.29
CA VAL A 132 -23.34 -48.61 26.81
C VAL A 132 -22.78 -48.54 25.39
N THR A 133 -23.47 -47.82 24.51
CA THR A 133 -22.98 -47.47 23.17
C THR A 133 -22.76 -45.96 23.07
N TRP A 134 -21.90 -45.52 22.18
CA TRP A 134 -21.57 -44.10 22.01
C TRP A 134 -22.19 -43.57 20.72
N GLU A 135 -23.15 -42.67 20.85
CA GLU A 135 -23.79 -42.00 19.72
C GLU A 135 -23.15 -40.66 19.44
N THR A 136 -23.02 -40.30 18.15
CA THR A 136 -22.53 -38.99 17.73
C THR A 136 -23.69 -38.01 17.65
N LYS A 137 -23.62 -36.89 18.36
CA LYS A 137 -24.57 -35.78 18.29
C LYS A 137 -23.90 -34.55 17.69
N GLN A 138 -24.70 -33.77 16.96
CA GLN A 138 -24.28 -32.51 16.35
C GLN A 138 -25.14 -31.38 16.88
N GLU A 139 -24.50 -30.27 17.24
CA GLU A 139 -25.15 -29.01 17.60
C GLU A 139 -24.69 -27.92 16.62
N THR A 140 -25.66 -27.19 16.06
CA THR A 140 -25.39 -26.06 15.17
C THR A 140 -25.64 -24.76 15.92
N THR A 141 -24.59 -23.97 16.08
CA THR A 141 -24.66 -22.59 16.59
C THR A 141 -24.34 -21.62 15.45
N TYR A 142 -24.81 -20.38 15.51
CA TYR A 142 -24.51 -19.37 14.47
C TYR A 142 -23.58 -18.30 15.02
N ASN A 143 -22.54 -17.97 14.25
CA ASN A 143 -21.72 -16.79 14.49
C ASN A 143 -22.22 -15.64 13.61
N THR A 144 -22.91 -14.69 14.24
CA THR A 144 -23.49 -13.54 13.55
C THR A 144 -22.57 -12.33 13.71
N TYR A 145 -22.17 -11.72 12.59
CA TYR A 145 -21.34 -10.52 12.57
C TYR A 145 -21.79 -9.54 11.50
N THR A 146 -21.37 -8.28 11.63
CA THR A 146 -21.65 -7.23 10.65
C THR A 146 -20.38 -6.79 9.96
N LYS A 147 -20.49 -6.51 8.67
CA LYS A 147 -19.40 -6.04 7.82
C LYS A 147 -19.95 -5.01 6.85
N ASP A 148 -19.17 -3.96 6.61
CA ASP A 148 -19.46 -3.00 5.56
C ASP A 148 -19.09 -3.63 4.20
N VAL A 149 -20.04 -3.63 3.27
CA VAL A 149 -19.91 -4.23 1.95
C VAL A 149 -20.11 -3.15 0.90
N VAL A 150 -19.28 -3.15 -0.15
CA VAL A 150 -19.48 -2.26 -1.29
C VAL A 150 -20.76 -2.68 -2.01
N VAL A 151 -21.71 -1.76 -2.13
CA VAL A 151 -23.00 -1.99 -2.78
C VAL A 151 -23.18 -1.21 -4.07
N GLY A 152 -22.23 -0.36 -4.41
CA GLY A 152 -22.21 0.38 -5.66
C GLY A 152 -21.13 1.46 -5.65
N TYR A 153 -21.14 2.28 -6.69
CA TYR A 153 -20.22 3.38 -6.87
C TYR A 153 -20.98 4.62 -7.30
N ASP A 154 -20.66 5.76 -6.68
CA ASP A 154 -21.09 7.06 -7.16
C ASP A 154 -20.01 7.62 -8.08
N THR A 155 -20.44 8.14 -9.23
CA THR A 155 -19.55 8.81 -10.19
C THR A 155 -19.83 10.31 -10.11
N THR A 156 -18.81 11.10 -9.79
CA THR A 156 -18.88 12.56 -9.78
C THR A 156 -17.94 13.13 -10.81
N TYR A 157 -18.44 14.10 -11.57
CA TYR A 157 -17.67 14.79 -12.61
C TYR A 157 -17.25 16.15 -12.08
N VAL A 158 -15.94 16.35 -11.93
CA VAL A 158 -15.38 17.60 -11.40
C VAL A 158 -14.67 18.33 -12.53
N GLN A 159 -15.09 19.56 -12.82
CA GLN A 159 -14.35 20.40 -13.75
C GLN A 159 -13.04 20.86 -13.09
N LYS A 160 -11.93 20.58 -13.75
CA LYS A 160 -10.60 21.05 -13.36
C LYS A 160 -10.01 21.88 -14.50
N SER A 161 -9.14 22.81 -14.14
CA SER A 161 -8.41 23.64 -15.09
C SER A 161 -6.95 23.22 -15.10
N ILE A 162 -6.41 22.88 -16.26
CA ILE A 162 -4.99 22.66 -16.46
C ILE A 162 -4.41 23.75 -17.36
N LYS A 163 -3.24 24.27 -16.99
CA LYS A 163 -2.49 25.20 -17.83
C LYS A 163 -1.80 24.43 -18.96
N LYS A 164 -2.14 24.74 -20.21
CA LYS A 164 -1.57 24.10 -21.41
C LYS A 164 -0.88 25.14 -22.30
N LEU A 165 0.26 24.77 -22.87
CA LEU A 165 0.93 25.56 -23.92
C LEU A 165 0.06 25.52 -25.18
N VAL A 166 -0.38 26.69 -25.66
CA VAL A 166 -1.25 26.79 -26.84
C VAL A 166 -0.53 27.36 -28.05
N LYS A 167 0.52 28.16 -27.83
CA LYS A 167 1.27 28.81 -28.90
C LYS A 167 2.72 29.04 -28.51
N THR A 168 3.61 28.84 -29.47
CA THR A 168 5.02 29.23 -29.40
C THR A 168 5.33 30.09 -30.60
N GLU A 169 5.94 31.25 -30.38
CA GLU A 169 6.35 32.20 -31.42
C GLU A 169 7.83 32.52 -31.25
N LEU A 170 8.56 32.56 -32.36
CA LEU A 170 9.91 33.10 -32.40
C LEU A 170 9.87 34.53 -32.96
N SER A 171 10.68 35.43 -32.41
CA SER A 171 10.83 36.79 -32.94
C SER A 171 12.26 37.28 -32.80
N GLU A 172 12.72 38.12 -33.72
CA GLU A 172 14.03 38.78 -33.65
C GLU A 172 13.90 40.18 -33.05
N GLU A 173 14.88 40.56 -32.24
CA GLU A 173 15.09 41.95 -31.84
C GLU A 173 16.57 42.32 -32.04
N MET A 174 16.83 43.31 -32.89
CA MET A 174 18.18 43.85 -33.10
C MET A 174 18.51 44.84 -31.98
N ILE A 175 19.36 44.42 -31.05
CA ILE A 175 19.71 45.19 -29.85
C ILE A 175 20.94 46.07 -30.07
N ILE A 176 21.76 45.77 -31.08
CA ILE A 176 22.86 46.63 -31.53
C ILE A 176 22.85 46.69 -33.05
N ASP A 177 22.89 47.91 -33.58
CA ASP A 177 23.30 48.23 -34.95
C ASP A 177 24.14 49.50 -34.89
N LYS A 178 25.47 49.37 -34.95
CA LYS A 178 26.36 50.52 -34.87
C LYS A 178 27.66 50.32 -35.60
N THR A 179 28.30 51.44 -35.94
CA THR A 179 29.64 51.48 -36.53
C THR A 179 30.60 52.12 -35.55
N GLU A 180 31.73 51.47 -35.32
CA GLU A 180 32.78 51.93 -34.41
C GLU A 180 34.09 52.17 -35.15
N ARG A 181 34.60 53.40 -35.07
CA ARG A 181 35.93 53.75 -35.56
C ARG A 181 36.99 53.15 -34.63
N VAL A 182 37.90 52.36 -35.18
CA VAL A 182 39.07 51.81 -34.47
C VAL A 182 40.34 52.33 -35.15
N HIS A 183 41.16 53.08 -34.41
CA HIS A 183 42.25 53.84 -35.03
C HIS A 183 43.45 52.96 -35.44
N SER A 184 44.35 53.49 -36.25
CA SER A 184 45.61 52.81 -36.59
C SER A 184 46.58 52.78 -35.39
N ILE A 185 47.56 51.87 -35.44
CA ILE A 185 48.59 51.74 -34.38
C ILE A 185 49.35 53.05 -34.16
N ASN A 186 49.71 53.76 -35.24
CA ASN A 186 50.51 54.98 -35.17
C ASN A 186 49.67 56.25 -34.97
N ASN A 187 48.36 56.12 -34.67
CA ASN A 187 47.54 57.27 -34.31
C ASN A 187 47.94 57.79 -32.92
N LEU A 188 48.36 59.05 -32.84
CA LEU A 188 48.86 59.65 -31.61
C LEU A 188 47.76 60.07 -30.63
N ASP A 189 46.56 60.33 -31.14
CA ASP A 189 45.47 60.92 -30.36
C ASP A 189 44.46 59.87 -29.86
N TYR A 190 44.33 58.75 -30.59
CA TYR A 190 43.29 57.76 -30.36
C TYR A 190 43.82 56.32 -30.40
N LYS A 191 43.23 55.47 -29.56
CA LYS A 191 43.63 54.07 -29.42
C LYS A 191 43.21 53.22 -30.62
N ASN A 192 44.06 52.26 -30.97
CA ASN A 192 43.79 51.23 -31.97
C ASN A 192 42.92 50.06 -31.46
N PHE A 193 42.28 50.23 -30.30
CA PHE A 193 41.37 49.26 -29.71
C PHE A 193 40.21 49.96 -29.00
N LYS A 194 39.06 49.30 -28.95
CA LYS A 194 37.81 49.84 -28.39
C LYS A 194 36.97 48.72 -27.79
N THR A 195 36.13 49.05 -26.81
CA THR A 195 35.12 48.13 -26.28
C THR A 195 33.71 48.62 -26.57
N VAL A 196 32.82 47.66 -26.80
CA VAL A 196 31.39 47.86 -27.01
C VAL A 196 30.63 47.06 -25.98
N ARG A 197 29.94 47.75 -25.08
CA ARG A 197 29.06 47.11 -24.10
C ARG A 197 27.80 46.57 -24.78
N VAL A 198 27.45 45.33 -24.46
CA VAL A 198 26.23 44.66 -24.88
C VAL A 198 25.43 44.28 -23.65
N THR A 199 24.18 44.71 -23.59
CA THR A 199 23.24 44.34 -22.52
C THR A 199 22.15 43.48 -23.14
N LEU A 200 22.09 42.20 -22.76
CA LEU A 200 21.01 41.31 -23.18
C LEU A 200 19.73 41.65 -22.39
N PRO A 201 18.58 41.83 -23.06
CA PRO A 201 17.31 42.09 -22.39
C PRO A 201 16.93 41.00 -21.39
N GLN A 202 16.15 41.36 -20.37
CA GLN A 202 15.70 40.41 -19.35
C GLN A 202 14.53 39.55 -19.84
N ASN A 203 14.50 38.29 -19.43
CA ASN A 203 13.38 37.39 -19.69
C ASN A 203 12.10 37.88 -18.99
N GLU A 204 10.95 37.76 -19.66
CA GLU A 204 9.64 38.09 -19.11
C GLU A 204 8.89 36.79 -18.78
N ILE A 205 8.49 36.60 -17.53
CA ILE A 205 7.77 35.40 -17.07
C ILE A 205 6.50 35.84 -16.35
N SER A 206 5.35 35.34 -16.83
CA SER A 206 4.04 35.54 -16.22
C SER A 206 3.25 34.23 -16.24
N THR A 207 2.07 34.21 -15.62
CA THR A 207 1.23 33.01 -15.51
C THR A 207 0.90 32.39 -16.87
N TYR A 208 0.57 33.22 -17.87
CA TYR A 208 0.08 32.78 -19.19
C TYR A 208 1.00 33.14 -20.35
N LYS A 209 2.16 33.74 -20.07
CA LYS A 209 3.12 34.11 -21.10
C LYS A 209 4.53 34.03 -20.55
N THR A 210 5.42 33.37 -21.28
CA THR A 210 6.86 33.45 -21.05
C THR A 210 7.55 33.90 -22.32
N LYS A 211 8.40 34.92 -22.25
CA LYS A 211 9.21 35.42 -23.36
C LYS A 211 10.68 35.36 -22.93
N LYS A 212 11.45 34.49 -23.57
CA LYS A 212 12.84 34.20 -23.19
C LYS A 212 13.79 34.30 -24.36
N ILE A 213 15.01 34.79 -24.12
CA ILE A 213 16.07 34.74 -25.13
C ILE A 213 16.60 33.30 -25.22
N VAL A 214 16.51 32.69 -26.41
CA VAL A 214 17.01 31.33 -26.68
C VAL A 214 18.38 31.34 -27.36
N SER A 215 18.72 32.43 -28.03
CA SER A 215 20.05 32.67 -28.58
C SER A 215 20.22 34.14 -28.95
N TRP A 216 21.46 34.55 -29.14
CA TRP A 216 21.76 35.80 -29.85
C TRP A 216 22.80 35.53 -30.93
N LEU A 217 22.82 36.40 -31.92
CA LEU A 217 23.69 36.30 -33.07
C LEU A 217 24.38 37.62 -33.31
N TYR A 218 25.55 37.54 -33.93
CA TYR A 218 26.34 38.71 -34.26
C TYR A 218 26.73 38.73 -35.73
N TRP A 219 26.92 39.96 -36.24
CA TRP A 219 27.67 40.26 -37.45
C TRP A 219 28.64 41.38 -37.12
N ILE A 220 29.92 41.14 -37.35
CA ILE A 220 30.98 42.14 -37.23
C ILE A 220 31.62 42.26 -38.60
N GLY A 221 31.72 43.46 -39.18
CA GLY A 221 32.31 43.62 -40.50
C GLY A 221 32.88 45.00 -40.76
N VAL A 222 33.99 45.05 -41.49
CA VAL A 222 34.81 46.24 -41.66
C VAL A 222 34.54 46.91 -43.01
N GLY A 223 34.37 48.24 -42.98
CA GLY A 223 34.35 49.06 -44.18
C GLY A 223 33.11 48.91 -45.07
N LYS A 224 33.24 49.41 -46.30
CA LYS A 224 32.12 49.47 -47.27
C LYS A 224 31.82 48.09 -47.84
N GLU A 225 32.83 47.25 -47.96
CA GLU A 225 32.78 45.89 -48.49
C GLU A 225 31.89 45.00 -47.60
N ALA A 226 32.11 45.03 -46.28
CA ALA A 226 31.25 44.33 -45.34
C ALA A 226 29.82 44.90 -45.29
N SER A 227 29.68 46.22 -45.48
CA SER A 227 28.37 46.87 -45.53
C SER A 227 27.57 46.44 -46.76
N ALA A 228 28.22 46.31 -47.92
CA ALA A 228 27.64 45.77 -49.15
C ALA A 228 27.28 44.28 -49.01
N ALA A 229 28.14 43.48 -48.37
CA ALA A 229 27.85 42.08 -48.07
C ALA A 229 26.62 41.93 -47.17
N TRP A 230 26.50 42.77 -46.13
CA TRP A 230 25.30 42.81 -45.28
C TRP A 230 24.05 43.22 -46.06
N ALA A 231 24.12 44.24 -46.91
CA ALA A 231 23.00 44.65 -47.76
C ALA A 231 22.54 43.52 -48.70
N LYS A 232 23.48 42.73 -49.25
CA LYS A 232 23.17 41.53 -50.03
C LYS A 232 22.44 40.48 -49.19
N ASN A 233 22.87 40.27 -47.93
CA ASN A 233 22.18 39.36 -47.01
C ASN A 233 20.75 39.83 -46.73
N VAL A 234 20.53 41.12 -46.46
CA VAL A 234 19.18 41.70 -46.26
C VAL A 234 18.30 41.48 -47.48
N ASN A 235 18.82 41.74 -48.69
CA ASN A 235 18.07 41.52 -49.92
C ASN A 235 17.78 40.04 -50.18
N THR A 236 18.70 39.15 -49.83
CA THR A 236 18.49 37.70 -49.91
C THR A 236 17.32 37.28 -49.03
N VAL A 237 17.26 37.77 -47.78
CA VAL A 237 16.12 37.48 -46.87
C VAL A 237 14.80 38.02 -47.40
N LYS A 238 14.78 39.24 -47.95
CA LYS A 238 13.57 39.81 -48.55
C LYS A 238 13.01 38.96 -49.70
N ASN A 239 13.88 38.28 -50.45
CA ASN A 239 13.50 37.44 -51.58
C ASN A 239 13.06 36.02 -51.17
N ILE A 240 13.21 35.62 -49.90
CA ILE A 240 12.77 34.31 -49.37
C ILE A 240 11.24 34.33 -49.08
N ALA A 241 10.44 34.92 -49.98
CA ALA A 241 9.02 35.17 -49.74
C ALA A 241 8.20 33.88 -49.44
N SER A 242 7.53 33.93 -48.27
CA SER A 242 6.09 33.67 -48.08
C SER A 242 5.54 32.27 -47.76
N ASP A 243 6.25 31.38 -47.08
CA ASP A 243 5.60 30.32 -46.27
C ASP A 243 6.37 29.91 -44.99
N ALA A 244 7.65 30.30 -44.87
CA ALA A 244 8.56 29.83 -43.83
C ALA A 244 9.22 30.95 -43.00
N ALA A 245 8.63 32.15 -42.90
CA ALA A 245 9.08 33.16 -41.94
C ALA A 245 8.57 32.79 -40.53
N THR A 246 9.12 31.72 -39.96
CA THR A 246 8.81 31.24 -38.58
C THR A 246 9.21 32.24 -37.50
N ILE A 247 9.96 33.30 -37.85
CA ILE A 247 10.38 34.37 -36.94
C ILE A 247 9.73 35.69 -37.34
N PHE A 248 8.93 36.27 -36.44
CA PHE A 248 8.40 37.62 -36.61
C PHE A 248 9.54 38.66 -36.61
N GLY A 249 9.54 39.54 -37.62
CA GLY A 249 10.54 40.61 -37.78
C GLY A 249 11.93 40.13 -38.23
N GLY A 250 12.06 38.88 -38.70
CA GLY A 250 13.35 38.26 -39.02
C GLY A 250 14.11 38.89 -40.20
N GLY A 251 15.34 39.34 -39.92
CA GLY A 251 16.40 39.70 -40.86
C GLY A 251 17.46 38.60 -41.02
N PRO A 252 18.64 38.93 -41.57
CA PRO A 252 19.69 37.94 -41.88
C PRO A 252 20.14 37.07 -40.71
N LEU A 253 20.22 37.63 -39.51
CA LEU A 253 20.64 36.88 -38.33
C LEU A 253 19.54 35.91 -37.85
N ALA A 254 18.26 36.31 -37.90
CA ALA A 254 17.17 35.40 -37.59
C ALA A 254 17.11 34.18 -38.50
N VAL A 255 17.17 34.36 -39.82
CA VAL A 255 17.09 33.23 -40.76
C VAL A 255 18.29 32.29 -40.66
N LEU A 256 19.45 32.81 -40.25
CA LEU A 256 20.61 31.99 -39.90
C LEU A 256 20.34 31.20 -38.60
N ALA A 257 19.70 31.81 -37.60
CA ALA A 257 19.42 31.19 -36.31
C ALA A 257 18.56 29.92 -36.42
N ILE A 258 17.57 29.93 -37.31
CA ILE A 258 16.66 28.81 -37.59
C ILE A 258 17.16 27.87 -38.70
N GLY A 259 18.31 28.17 -39.30
CA GLY A 259 18.92 27.33 -40.34
C GLY A 259 18.26 27.39 -41.71
N THR A 260 17.40 28.38 -41.97
CA THR A 260 16.83 28.62 -43.31
C THR A 260 17.92 28.94 -44.34
N ILE A 261 19.01 29.58 -43.90
CA ILE A 261 20.25 29.70 -44.66
C ILE A 261 21.39 29.07 -43.88
N SER A 262 22.32 28.42 -44.59
CA SER A 262 23.50 27.80 -43.99
C SER A 262 24.63 28.80 -43.71
N SER A 263 24.64 29.94 -44.40
CA SER A 263 25.72 30.93 -44.32
C SER A 263 25.28 32.31 -44.80
N LEU A 264 25.94 33.35 -44.28
CA LEU A 264 25.82 34.72 -44.75
C LEU A 264 26.87 35.01 -45.83
N ALA A 265 26.55 35.87 -46.79
CA ALA A 265 27.51 36.37 -47.77
C ALA A 265 28.59 37.18 -47.04
N MET A 266 29.85 36.87 -47.35
CA MET A 266 31.05 37.48 -46.76
C MET A 266 31.82 38.30 -47.80
N PRO A 267 32.42 39.44 -47.41
CA PRO A 267 33.38 40.14 -48.27
C PRO A 267 34.66 39.32 -48.45
N THR A 268 35.29 39.41 -49.63
CA THR A 268 36.54 38.69 -49.96
C THR A 268 37.78 39.58 -49.96
N MET A 269 37.60 40.90 -49.82
CA MET A 269 38.65 41.91 -49.78
C MET A 269 38.26 43.03 -48.81
N GLY A 270 39.25 43.74 -48.29
CA GLY A 270 39.07 44.81 -47.31
C GLY A 270 40.03 44.69 -46.13
N GLU A 271 39.98 45.69 -45.24
CA GLU A 271 40.68 45.66 -43.96
C GLU A 271 40.01 44.67 -42.99
N ASP A 272 40.74 44.18 -41.99
CA ASP A 272 40.21 43.29 -40.97
C ASP A 272 40.17 43.93 -39.58
N VAL A 273 39.44 43.28 -38.67
CA VAL A 273 39.39 43.67 -37.26
C VAL A 273 39.55 42.43 -36.40
N GLY A 274 40.41 42.51 -35.39
CA GLY A 274 40.44 41.53 -34.31
C GLY A 274 39.28 41.80 -33.35
N TYR A 275 38.51 40.78 -32.99
CA TYR A 275 37.41 40.90 -32.04
C TYR A 275 37.46 39.86 -30.93
N TRP A 276 36.97 40.23 -29.74
CA TRP A 276 36.86 39.36 -28.57
C TRP A 276 35.53 39.61 -27.87
N PHE A 277 34.84 38.54 -27.51
CA PHE A 277 33.68 38.58 -26.63
C PHE A 277 34.13 38.39 -25.18
N ILE A 278 34.06 39.47 -24.42
CA ILE A 278 34.65 39.66 -23.10
C ILE A 278 33.55 39.57 -22.04
N THR A 279 33.82 38.88 -20.94
CA THR A 279 32.77 38.41 -20.00
C THR A 279 32.07 39.51 -19.21
N ASP A 280 32.75 40.60 -18.87
CA ASP A 280 32.26 41.61 -17.93
C ASP A 280 33.06 42.93 -18.02
N ASP A 281 32.63 43.93 -17.25
CA ASP A 281 33.25 45.25 -17.21
C ASP A 281 34.72 45.22 -16.74
N ASN A 282 35.08 44.36 -15.78
CA ASN A 282 36.45 44.27 -15.27
C ASN A 282 37.39 43.75 -16.37
N ASN A 283 36.99 42.68 -17.05
CA ASN A 283 37.75 42.11 -18.16
C ASN A 283 37.81 43.06 -19.36
N ALA A 284 36.77 43.88 -19.59
CA ALA A 284 36.80 44.93 -20.59
C ALA A 284 37.85 46.01 -20.26
N GLN A 285 38.00 46.39 -18.98
CA GLN A 285 39.08 47.29 -18.56
C GLN A 285 40.46 46.66 -18.72
N LEU A 286 40.61 45.36 -18.41
CA LEU A 286 41.87 44.63 -18.63
C LEU A 286 42.26 44.59 -20.11
N PHE A 287 41.29 44.36 -21.02
CA PHE A 287 41.50 44.48 -22.47
C PHE A 287 41.95 45.89 -22.86
N MET A 288 41.28 46.94 -22.34
CA MET A 288 41.65 48.33 -22.61
C MET A 288 43.02 48.72 -22.02
N GLY A 289 43.50 47.99 -21.01
CA GLY A 289 44.84 48.09 -20.42
C GLY A 289 45.89 47.20 -21.07
N ARG A 290 45.54 46.42 -22.11
CA ARG A 290 46.40 45.41 -22.75
C ARG A 290 46.95 44.36 -21.76
N GLN A 291 46.16 44.03 -20.75
CA GLN A 291 46.47 42.99 -19.77
C GLN A 291 45.81 41.67 -20.17
N SER A 292 46.07 40.59 -19.42
CA SER A 292 45.35 39.33 -19.60
C SER A 292 43.90 39.49 -19.12
N PHE A 293 42.94 39.00 -19.89
CA PHE A 293 41.50 39.07 -19.60
C PHE A 293 40.81 37.78 -20.00
N MET A 294 39.58 37.59 -19.52
CA MET A 294 38.71 36.48 -19.89
C MET A 294 37.84 36.82 -21.08
N GLN A 295 37.82 35.92 -22.05
CA GLN A 295 36.94 35.94 -23.21
C GLN A 295 36.28 34.59 -23.39
N PHE A 296 35.19 34.57 -24.15
CA PHE A 296 34.48 33.35 -24.48
C PHE A 296 34.33 33.06 -25.97
N ASP A 297 34.64 34.04 -26.81
CA ASP A 297 34.76 33.88 -28.24
C ASP A 297 35.72 34.97 -28.77
N LYS A 298 36.39 34.72 -29.89
CA LYS A 298 37.31 35.67 -30.53
C LYS A 298 37.54 35.30 -32.00
N GLY A 299 37.93 36.28 -32.79
CA GLY A 299 38.35 36.06 -34.17
C GLY A 299 39.06 37.27 -34.77
N LYS A 300 39.45 37.12 -36.03
CA LYS A 300 39.99 38.21 -36.85
C LYS A 300 39.55 38.00 -38.29
N GLY A 301 39.09 39.06 -38.94
CA GLY A 301 38.73 39.00 -40.36
C GLY A 301 38.02 40.26 -40.85
N ILE A 302 37.76 40.30 -42.15
CA ILE A 302 37.04 41.40 -42.82
C ILE A 302 35.58 41.43 -42.37
N ALA A 303 34.99 40.26 -42.18
CA ALA A 303 33.73 40.10 -41.47
C ALA A 303 33.72 38.77 -40.72
N ALA A 304 32.84 38.67 -39.73
CA ALA A 304 32.54 37.45 -38.99
C ALA A 304 31.08 37.46 -38.53
N TYR A 305 30.51 36.27 -38.40
CA TYR A 305 29.20 36.08 -37.80
C TYR A 305 29.18 34.81 -36.96
N GLY A 306 28.26 34.75 -36.03
CA GLY A 306 28.11 33.59 -35.16
C GLY A 306 26.81 33.61 -34.37
N LYS A 307 26.55 32.50 -33.69
CA LYS A 307 25.41 32.31 -32.79
C LYS A 307 25.93 31.87 -31.43
N ASN A 308 25.34 32.43 -30.37
CA ASN A 308 25.58 31.99 -29.01
C ASN A 308 24.23 31.62 -28.34
N SER A 309 24.16 30.40 -27.83
CA SER A 309 22.99 29.87 -27.11
C SER A 309 23.26 29.63 -25.62
N ASP A 310 24.52 29.81 -25.17
CA ASP A 310 24.94 29.47 -23.81
C ASP A 310 24.82 30.67 -22.85
N ARG A 311 24.99 31.90 -23.37
CA ARG A 311 24.87 33.15 -22.61
C ARG A 311 23.70 33.98 -23.12
N THR A 312 22.50 33.72 -22.62
CA THR A 312 21.28 34.39 -23.10
C THR A 312 20.81 35.55 -22.24
N GLN A 313 21.54 35.89 -21.17
CA GLN A 313 21.21 36.97 -20.24
C GLN A 313 22.47 37.68 -19.75
N GLY A 314 22.31 38.90 -19.22
CA GLY A 314 23.40 39.66 -18.60
C GLY A 314 24.09 40.63 -19.55
N ILE A 315 25.31 41.03 -19.17
CA ILE A 315 26.11 42.02 -19.88
C ILE A 315 27.42 41.36 -20.31
N PHE A 316 27.88 41.69 -21.51
CA PHE A 316 29.22 41.36 -21.98
C PHE A 316 29.77 42.51 -22.83
N HIS A 317 31.03 42.41 -23.25
CA HIS A 317 31.66 43.42 -24.10
C HIS A 317 32.22 42.79 -25.37
N ILE A 318 32.25 43.57 -26.45
CA ILE A 318 33.00 43.25 -27.66
C ILE A 318 34.23 44.14 -27.68
N GLY A 319 35.41 43.56 -27.48
CA GLY A 319 36.69 44.20 -27.73
C GLY A 319 36.99 44.18 -29.22
N LEU A 320 37.42 45.31 -29.78
CA LEU A 320 37.85 45.48 -31.16
C LEU A 320 39.30 45.95 -31.17
N SER A 321 40.12 45.43 -32.09
CA SER A 321 41.51 45.85 -32.29
C SER A 321 41.83 45.96 -33.76
N ASN A 322 42.48 47.06 -34.14
CA ASN A 322 43.01 47.31 -35.47
C ASN A 322 44.55 47.18 -35.42
N ASP A 323 45.11 46.31 -36.26
CA ASP A 323 46.56 46.14 -36.38
C ASP A 323 47.17 46.87 -37.58
N ASN A 324 46.37 47.61 -38.35
CA ASN A 324 46.87 48.47 -39.41
C ASN A 324 47.72 49.61 -38.84
N GLN A 325 48.91 49.81 -39.40
CA GLN A 325 49.87 50.81 -38.94
C GLN A 325 49.41 52.25 -39.21
N PHE A 326 48.66 52.49 -40.29
CA PHE A 326 48.39 53.84 -40.78
C PHE A 326 46.92 54.14 -41.02
N GLN A 327 46.10 53.14 -41.31
CA GLN A 327 44.68 53.31 -41.62
C GLN A 327 43.80 52.93 -40.44
N SER A 328 42.90 53.83 -40.08
CA SER A 328 41.81 53.52 -39.14
C SER A 328 40.68 52.80 -39.88
N ILE A 329 39.99 51.91 -39.19
CA ILE A 329 38.92 51.07 -39.74
C ILE A 329 37.56 51.44 -39.12
N ASP A 330 36.50 51.15 -39.87
CA ASP A 330 35.11 51.28 -39.41
C ASP A 330 34.50 49.89 -39.23
N ALA A 331 34.39 49.45 -37.97
CA ALA A 331 33.84 48.15 -37.62
C ALA A 331 32.32 48.27 -37.38
N ASN A 332 31.53 47.68 -38.28
CA ASN A 332 30.08 47.57 -38.16
C ASN A 332 29.74 46.37 -37.29
N ILE A 333 29.03 46.60 -36.19
CA ILE A 333 28.62 45.59 -35.23
C ILE A 333 27.09 45.54 -35.24
N LYS A 334 26.55 44.35 -35.47
CA LYS A 334 25.13 44.06 -35.35
C LYS A 334 24.95 42.89 -34.41
N ILE A 335 24.01 43.02 -33.48
CA ILE A 335 23.64 41.95 -32.54
C ILE A 335 22.13 41.85 -32.50
N SER A 336 21.64 40.65 -32.73
CA SER A 336 20.23 40.33 -32.63
C SER A 336 20.00 39.24 -31.59
N VAL A 337 18.93 39.36 -30.82
CA VAL A 337 18.45 38.32 -29.91
C VAL A 337 17.25 37.62 -30.52
N ILE A 338 17.15 36.31 -30.29
CA ILE A 338 16.00 35.50 -30.69
C ILE A 338 15.18 35.23 -29.44
N TRP A 339 13.96 35.76 -29.44
CA TRP A 339 12.96 35.52 -28.42
C TRP A 339 12.13 34.30 -28.75
N GLU A 340 11.90 33.45 -27.76
CA GLU A 340 10.84 32.44 -27.75
C GLU A 340 9.72 32.92 -26.81
N THR A 341 8.55 33.18 -27.39
CA THR A 341 7.33 33.56 -26.67
C THR A 341 6.38 32.38 -26.63
N ASN A 342 6.20 31.82 -25.44
CA ASN A 342 5.23 30.76 -25.17
C ASN A 342 3.99 31.36 -24.51
N ILE A 343 2.82 31.08 -25.08
CA ILE A 343 1.50 31.51 -24.58
C ILE A 343 0.76 30.28 -24.05
N TYR A 344 0.23 30.40 -22.84
CA TYR A 344 -0.49 29.35 -22.14
C TYR A 344 -1.92 29.75 -21.88
N GLU A 345 -2.82 28.78 -21.90
CA GLU A 345 -4.22 28.98 -21.55
C GLU A 345 -4.67 27.89 -20.57
N ASN A 346 -5.68 28.23 -19.79
CA ASN A 346 -6.38 27.26 -18.96
C ASN A 346 -7.36 26.48 -19.84
N GLN A 347 -7.16 25.17 -19.92
CA GLN A 347 -8.12 24.26 -20.54
C GLN A 347 -8.91 23.55 -19.44
N LEU A 348 -10.23 23.66 -19.54
CA LEU A 348 -11.14 22.91 -18.68
C LEU A 348 -11.16 21.46 -19.15
N TYR A 349 -11.03 20.55 -18.21
CA TYR A 349 -11.26 19.14 -18.44
C TYR A 349 -12.12 18.57 -17.32
N THR A 350 -12.88 17.54 -17.66
CA THR A 350 -13.73 16.84 -16.72
C THR A 350 -12.95 15.68 -16.14
N ASP A 351 -12.70 15.72 -14.83
CA ASP A 351 -12.13 14.62 -14.09
C ASP A 351 -13.26 13.74 -13.52
N THR A 352 -13.07 12.43 -13.55
CA THR A 352 -14.08 11.46 -13.10
C THR A 352 -13.63 10.85 -11.78
N ILE A 353 -14.36 11.14 -10.71
CA ILE A 353 -14.08 10.61 -9.37
C ILE A 353 -15.12 9.53 -9.06
N ILE A 354 -14.63 8.32 -8.78
CA ILE A 354 -15.45 7.15 -8.46
C ILE A 354 -15.32 6.88 -6.95
N THR A 355 -16.42 6.99 -6.22
CA THR A 355 -16.45 6.78 -4.77
C THR A 355 -17.30 5.55 -4.44
N PRO A 356 -16.76 4.54 -3.71
CA PRO A 356 -17.54 3.37 -3.31
C PRO A 356 -18.59 3.73 -2.25
N ARG A 357 -19.80 3.19 -2.41
CA ARG A 357 -20.85 3.23 -1.39
C ARG A 357 -20.85 1.94 -0.60
N TYR A 358 -20.89 2.08 0.72
CA TYR A 358 -20.91 0.96 1.64
C TYR A 358 -22.27 0.83 2.32
N GLU A 359 -22.72 -0.41 2.46
CA GLU A 359 -23.89 -0.77 3.27
C GLU A 359 -23.43 -1.79 4.32
N ARG A 360 -23.88 -1.60 5.56
CA ARG A 360 -23.62 -2.55 6.63
C ARG A 360 -24.55 -3.75 6.49
N LYS A 361 -23.98 -4.92 6.22
CA LYS A 361 -24.75 -6.17 6.10
C LYS A 361 -24.40 -7.13 7.23
N THR A 362 -25.40 -7.87 7.67
CA THR A 362 -25.27 -8.93 8.68
C THR A 362 -25.04 -10.25 7.96
N PHE A 363 -24.01 -10.97 8.40
CA PHE A 363 -23.67 -12.31 7.96
C PHE A 363 -23.86 -13.28 9.13
N SER A 364 -24.16 -14.53 8.82
CA SER A 364 -24.38 -15.58 9.81
C SER A 364 -23.77 -16.86 9.29
N ASP A 365 -22.66 -17.28 9.90
CA ASP A 365 -21.94 -18.49 9.51
C ASP A 365 -22.26 -19.62 10.52
N PRO A 366 -22.67 -20.81 10.06
CA PRO A 366 -22.97 -21.93 10.94
C PRO A 366 -21.66 -22.52 11.51
N ILE A 367 -21.65 -22.73 12.82
CA ILE A 367 -20.62 -23.46 13.55
C ILE A 367 -21.24 -24.77 14.02
N ILE A 368 -20.77 -25.88 13.48
CA ILE A 368 -21.22 -27.24 13.82
C ILE A 368 -20.25 -27.83 14.84
N LYS A 369 -20.72 -28.13 16.04
CA LYS A 369 -19.98 -28.87 17.06
C LYS A 369 -20.45 -30.32 17.07
N THR A 370 -19.50 -31.25 16.99
CA THR A 370 -19.78 -32.70 17.01
C THR A 370 -19.19 -33.28 18.30
N PHE A 371 -20.00 -34.01 19.07
CA PHE A 371 -19.54 -34.70 20.29
C PHE A 371 -20.23 -36.06 20.44
N LYS A 372 -19.61 -36.95 21.22
CA LYS A 372 -20.15 -38.28 21.50
C LYS A 372 -20.85 -38.29 22.86
N VAL A 373 -21.98 -38.97 22.95
CA VAL A 373 -22.70 -39.20 24.21
C VAL A 373 -22.92 -40.69 24.44
N PRO A 374 -22.77 -41.18 25.68
CA PRO A 374 -23.10 -42.55 26.01
C PRO A 374 -24.62 -42.70 26.11
N VAL A 375 -25.14 -43.77 25.51
CA VAL A 375 -26.56 -44.13 25.59
C VAL A 375 -26.70 -45.58 26.07
N THR A 376 -27.80 -45.86 26.75
CA THR A 376 -28.13 -47.24 27.16
C THR A 376 -28.29 -48.11 25.91
N GLY A 377 -27.75 -49.33 25.92
CA GLY A 377 -27.79 -50.25 24.79
C GLY A 377 -29.21 -50.42 24.25
N GLN A 378 -29.39 -50.12 22.96
CA GLN A 378 -30.61 -50.46 22.23
C GLN A 378 -30.57 -51.98 21.92
N TYR A 379 -31.76 -52.59 21.91
CA TYR A 379 -31.98 -54.03 21.78
C TYR A 379 -31.25 -54.70 20.62
#